data_AF-A0A2Z2NZ09-F1
#
_entry.id   AF-A0A2Z2NZ09-F1
#
_cell.length_a   1.000
_cell.length_b   1.000
_cell.length_c   1.000
_cell.angle_alpha   90.00
_cell.angle_beta   90.00
_cell.angle_gamma   90.00
#
_symmetry.space_group_name_H-M   'P 1'
#
loop_
_entity.id
_entity.type
_entity.pdbx_description
1 polymer ?
#
loop_
_entity_poly.entity_id
_entity_poly.type
_entity_poly.pdbx_seq_one_letter_code
_entity_poly.pdbx_strand_id
1 'polypeptide(L)'
;MHLPTHILPSKQRTKSVVLALCLLLVMLSIFPGTPAQAADAANRQQAIEIARQQNGGDGKVLGVQTMSDGNGQTIFAVKILSNGRVRVFRIRQAK
;
A
#
# COMPACT_ATOMS: atom_id res chain seq x y z
N MET A 1 51.26 50.16 -2.27
CA MET A 1 50.39 50.83 -1.27
C MET A 1 49.15 49.96 -1.07
N HIS A 2 48.87 49.59 0.19
CA HIS A 2 47.75 48.75 0.62
C HIS A 2 46.40 49.46 0.45
N LEU A 3 45.30 48.72 0.19
CA LEU A 3 44.17 48.56 1.13
C LEU A 3 43.16 47.47 0.65
N PRO A 4 42.38 46.86 1.56
CA PRO A 4 41.61 45.62 1.37
C PRO A 4 40.11 45.87 1.17
N THR A 5 39.37 44.95 0.53
CA THR A 5 37.90 44.99 0.55
C THR A 5 37.27 43.60 0.73
N HIS A 6 36.93 43.32 2.00
CA HIS A 6 35.69 42.74 2.50
C HIS A 6 34.97 41.66 1.66
N ILE A 7 35.13 40.38 2.04
CA ILE A 7 34.24 39.28 1.66
C ILE A 7 33.18 39.16 2.77
N LEU A 8 31.93 39.57 2.53
CA LEU A 8 30.82 39.28 3.43
C LEU A 8 30.43 37.79 3.32
N PRO A 9 30.33 37.03 4.42
CA PRO A 9 29.75 35.70 4.39
C PRO A 9 28.22 35.79 4.19
N SER A 10 27.75 35.16 3.11
CA SER A 10 26.33 35.02 2.76
C SER A 10 25.59 34.12 3.76
N LYS A 11 25.06 34.76 4.82
CA LYS A 11 24.14 34.19 5.81
C LYS A 11 22.73 33.94 5.21
N GLN A 12 22.67 33.26 4.06
CA GLN A 12 21.46 33.06 3.26
C GLN A 12 21.15 31.57 2.98
N ARG A 13 22.06 30.65 3.31
CA ARG A 13 21.93 29.21 2.99
C ARG A 13 20.88 28.45 3.80
N THR A 14 20.50 28.90 4.99
CA THR A 14 19.60 28.12 5.88
C THR A 14 18.12 28.25 5.53
N LYS A 15 17.68 29.41 5.03
CA LYS A 15 16.26 29.64 4.68
C LYS A 15 15.83 28.84 3.44
N SER A 16 16.74 28.64 2.49
CA SER A 16 16.47 27.91 1.25
C SER A 16 16.28 26.40 1.48
N VAL A 17 16.96 25.82 2.47
CA VAL A 17 16.82 24.38 2.80
C VAL A 17 15.46 24.09 3.41
N VAL A 18 14.97 24.96 4.30
CA VAL A 18 13.65 24.81 4.93
C VAL A 18 12.54 24.97 3.89
N LEU A 19 12.67 25.95 3.00
CA LEU A 19 11.69 26.17 1.92
C LEU A 19 11.64 24.98 0.95
N ALA A 20 12.80 24.44 0.56
CA ALA A 20 12.89 23.28 -0.31
C ALA A 20 12.30 22.01 0.35
N LEU A 21 12.51 21.83 1.66
CA LEU A 21 11.95 20.71 2.41
C LEU A 21 10.42 20.81 2.54
N CYS A 22 9.88 22.00 2.80
CA CYS A 22 8.44 22.25 2.82
C CYS A 22 7.79 21.97 1.46
N LEU A 23 8.43 22.40 0.35
CA LEU A 23 7.94 22.12 -1.00
C LEU A 23 7.93 20.62 -1.32
N LEU A 24 8.96 19.88 -0.90
CA LEU A 24 9.02 18.43 -1.07
C LEU A 24 7.92 17.70 -0.29
N LEU A 25 7.63 18.13 0.95
CA LEU A 25 6.58 17.55 1.79
C LEU A 25 5.17 17.80 1.22
N VAL A 26 4.93 18.98 0.64
CA VAL A 26 3.66 19.31 -0.02
C VAL A 26 3.48 18.52 -1.32
N MET A 27 4.55 18.25 -2.06
CA MET A 27 4.47 17.39 -3.25
C MET A 27 4.15 15.93 -2.88
N LEU A 28 4.65 15.45 -1.73
CA LEU A 28 4.39 14.07 -1.30
C LEU A 28 2.94 13.83 -0.85
N SER A 29 2.26 14.86 -0.33
CA SER A 29 0.85 14.76 0.09
C SER A 29 -0.16 14.78 -1.06
N ILE A 30 0.28 15.00 -2.30
CA ILE A 30 -0.60 15.04 -3.49
C ILE A 30 -0.61 13.70 -4.25
N PHE A 31 0.06 12.65 -3.76
CA PHE A 31 -0.08 11.32 -4.35
C PHE A 31 -1.37 10.66 -3.84
N PRO A 32 -2.48 10.63 -4.61
CA PRO A 32 -3.58 9.74 -4.27
C PRO A 32 -3.01 8.32 -4.30
N GLY A 33 -3.01 7.65 -3.15
CA GLY A 33 -2.65 6.25 -3.08
C GLY A 33 -3.46 5.49 -4.13
N THR A 34 -2.79 4.82 -5.05
CA THR A 34 -3.48 3.98 -6.04
C THR A 34 -4.29 2.94 -5.28
N PRO A 35 -5.57 2.71 -5.66
CA PRO A 35 -6.35 1.67 -5.02
C PRO A 35 -5.62 0.34 -5.25
N ALA A 36 -5.27 -0.34 -4.17
CA ALA A 36 -4.65 -1.65 -4.26
C ALA A 36 -5.62 -2.60 -4.98
N GLN A 37 -5.29 -2.95 -6.21
CA GLN A 37 -6.09 -3.87 -7.02
C GLN A 37 -5.85 -5.27 -6.46
N ALA A 38 -6.87 -5.86 -5.83
CA ALA A 38 -6.79 -7.23 -5.34
C ALA A 38 -6.55 -8.16 -6.53
N ALA A 39 -5.47 -8.94 -6.47
CA ALA A 39 -5.15 -9.92 -7.50
C ALA A 39 -6.27 -10.97 -7.64
N ASP A 40 -6.61 -11.30 -8.88
CA ASP A 40 -7.54 -12.39 -9.17
C ASP A 40 -6.82 -13.75 -9.06
N ALA A 41 -7.53 -14.80 -8.67
CA ALA A 41 -6.98 -16.14 -8.46
C ALA A 41 -7.41 -17.11 -9.56
N ALA A 42 -6.47 -17.79 -10.21
CA ALA A 42 -6.76 -18.85 -11.18
C ALA A 42 -7.32 -20.12 -10.51
N ASN A 43 -6.95 -20.38 -9.25
CA ASN A 43 -7.37 -21.58 -8.53
C ASN A 43 -7.47 -21.36 -7.01
N ARG A 44 -7.99 -22.37 -6.32
CA ARG A 44 -8.20 -22.38 -4.87
C ARG A 44 -6.92 -22.10 -4.06
N GLN A 45 -5.79 -22.66 -4.47
CA GLN A 45 -4.53 -22.51 -3.74
C GLN A 45 -3.99 -21.08 -3.86
N GLN A 46 -4.08 -20.50 -5.04
CA GLN A 46 -3.74 -19.10 -5.26
C GLN A 46 -4.68 -18.16 -4.48
N ALA A 47 -5.97 -18.47 -4.40
CA ALA A 47 -6.91 -17.70 -3.58
C ALA A 47 -6.56 -17.72 -2.09
N ILE A 48 -6.10 -18.87 -1.58
CA ILE A 48 -5.60 -18.98 -0.19
C ILE A 48 -4.38 -18.10 0.02
N GLU A 49 -3.41 -18.16 -0.89
CA GLU A 49 -2.18 -17.37 -0.81
C GLU A 49 -2.49 -15.87 -0.80
N ILE A 50 -3.33 -15.41 -1.73
CA ILE A 50 -3.78 -14.01 -1.80
C ILE A 50 -4.51 -13.61 -0.50
N ALA A 51 -5.41 -14.46 0.02
CA ALA A 51 -6.11 -14.19 1.26
C ALA A 51 -5.16 -14.12 2.48
N ARG A 52 -4.12 -14.96 2.53
CA ARG A 52 -3.09 -14.90 3.58
C ARG A 52 -2.30 -13.61 3.49
N GLN A 53 -1.87 -13.22 2.30
CA GLN A 53 -1.16 -11.95 2.07
C GLN A 53 -2.01 -10.75 2.50
N GLN A 54 -3.31 -10.73 2.15
CA GLN A 54 -4.25 -9.70 2.61
C GLN A 54 -4.50 -9.72 4.13
N ASN A 55 -4.30 -10.87 4.78
CA ASN A 55 -4.38 -11.00 6.23
C ASN A 55 -3.08 -10.61 6.97
N GLY A 56 -2.01 -10.29 6.24
CA GLY A 56 -0.69 -9.96 6.82
C GLY A 56 0.26 -11.15 6.93
N GLY A 57 0.00 -12.25 6.23
CA GLY A 57 0.88 -13.43 6.15
C GLY A 57 0.51 -14.57 7.12
N ASP A 58 -0.13 -14.25 8.25
CA ASP A 58 -0.46 -15.20 9.31
C ASP A 58 -1.93 -15.66 9.30
N GLY A 59 -2.24 -16.67 10.11
CA GLY A 59 -3.60 -17.16 10.36
C GLY A 59 -3.90 -18.54 9.77
N LYS A 60 -4.84 -19.24 10.39
CA LYS A 60 -5.27 -20.58 9.98
C LYS A 60 -6.41 -20.49 8.97
N VAL A 61 -6.24 -21.09 7.81
CA VAL A 61 -7.32 -21.26 6.84
C VAL A 61 -8.32 -22.28 7.38
N LEU A 62 -9.57 -21.86 7.54
CA LEU A 62 -10.65 -22.73 8.00
C LEU A 62 -11.42 -23.37 6.85
N GLY A 63 -11.40 -22.74 5.67
CA GLY A 63 -12.06 -23.27 4.50
C GLY A 63 -12.06 -22.30 3.34
N VAL A 64 -12.31 -22.85 2.16
CA VAL A 64 -12.53 -22.09 0.92
C VAL A 64 -13.81 -22.60 0.27
N GLN A 65 -14.68 -21.67 -0.12
CA GLN A 65 -15.86 -21.97 -0.93
C GLN A 65 -15.80 -21.20 -2.24
N THR A 66 -16.22 -21.84 -3.32
CA THR A 66 -16.46 -21.17 -4.60
C THR A 66 -17.92 -20.78 -4.66
N MET A 67 -18.21 -19.53 -5.01
CA MET A 67 -19.58 -19.01 -5.14
C MET A 67 -19.65 -17.96 -6.24
N SER A 68 -20.86 -17.61 -6.67
CA SER A 68 -21.08 -16.47 -7.56
C SER A 68 -21.37 -15.22 -6.73
N ASP A 69 -20.88 -14.06 -7.14
CA ASP A 69 -21.25 -12.77 -6.55
C ASP A 69 -22.58 -12.25 -7.12
N GLY A 70 -23.05 -11.09 -6.64
CA GLY A 70 -24.30 -10.50 -7.12
C GLY A 70 -24.27 -10.07 -8.60
N ASN A 71 -23.10 -10.05 -9.23
CA ASN A 71 -22.89 -9.69 -10.62
C ASN A 71 -22.63 -10.92 -11.52
N GLY A 72 -22.80 -12.13 -10.99
CA GLY A 72 -22.56 -13.38 -11.72
C GLY A 72 -21.09 -13.77 -11.83
N GLN A 73 -20.16 -13.09 -11.15
CA GLN A 73 -18.75 -13.43 -11.19
C GLN A 73 -18.42 -14.55 -10.21
N THR A 74 -17.64 -15.54 -10.64
CA THR A 74 -17.16 -16.60 -9.74
C THR A 74 -16.09 -16.06 -8.82
N ILE A 75 -16.24 -16.30 -7.52
CA ILE A 75 -15.33 -15.87 -6.46
C ILE A 75 -15.00 -17.03 -5.51
N PHE A 76 -13.80 -16.98 -4.94
CA PHE A 76 -13.38 -17.80 -3.81
C PHE A 76 -13.58 -17.02 -2.51
N ALA A 77 -14.38 -17.56 -1.59
CA ALA A 77 -14.50 -17.09 -0.21
C ALA A 77 -13.56 -17.88 0.70
N VAL A 78 -12.47 -17.26 1.14
CA VAL A 78 -11.47 -17.86 2.03
C VAL A 78 -11.71 -17.40 3.46
N LYS A 79 -11.99 -18.35 4.36
CA LYS A 79 -12.12 -18.09 5.81
C LYS A 79 -10.76 -18.24 6.48
N ILE A 80 -10.27 -17.20 7.13
CA ILE A 80 -9.02 -17.22 7.91
C ILE A 80 -9.32 -16.86 9.36
N LEU A 81 -8.88 -17.70 10.29
CA LEU A 81 -8.85 -17.43 11.72
C LEU A 81 -7.51 -16.80 12.10
N SER A 82 -7.54 -15.58 12.65
CA SER A 82 -6.38 -14.90 13.21
C SER A 82 -6.79 -14.07 14.42
N ASN A 83 -5.99 -14.08 15.47
CA ASN A 83 -6.25 -13.34 16.72
C ASN A 83 -7.65 -13.58 17.31
N GLY A 84 -8.14 -14.82 17.27
CA GLY A 84 -9.47 -15.20 17.75
C GLY A 84 -10.64 -14.72 16.88
N ARG A 85 -10.37 -14.12 15.72
CA ARG A 85 -11.39 -13.58 14.80
C ARG A 85 -11.34 -14.30 13.46
N VAL A 86 -12.51 -14.61 12.91
CA VAL A 86 -12.63 -15.13 11.55
C VAL A 86 -12.86 -13.98 10.58
N ARG A 87 -12.01 -13.87 9.58
CA ARG A 87 -12.15 -12.94 8.45
C ARG A 87 -12.45 -13.73 7.18
N VAL A 88 -13.30 -13.19 6.32
CA VAL A 88 -13.62 -13.78 5.03
C VAL A 88 -13.06 -12.89 3.94
N PHE A 89 -12.16 -13.43 3.13
CA PHE A 89 -11.60 -12.77 1.97
C PHE A 89 -12.31 -13.28 0.72
N ARG A 90 -12.81 -12.36 -0.11
CA ARG A 90 -13.48 -12.66 -1.38
C ARG A 90 -12.52 -12.35 -2.51
N ILE A 91 -12.02 -13.39 -3.17
CA ILE A 91 -11.04 -13.29 -4.25
C ILE A 91 -11.73 -13.68 -5.54
N ARG A 92 -11.72 -12.82 -6.57
CA ARG A 92 -12.31 -13.16 -7.87
C ARG A 92 -11.53 -14.28 -8.52
N GLN A 93 -12.24 -15.16 -9.23
CA GLN A 93 -11.59 -16.17 -10.05
C GLN A 93 -11.15 -15.52 -11.37
N ALA A 94 -9.87 -15.68 -11.73
CA ALA A 94 -9.38 -15.33 -13.05
C ALA A 94 -10.04 -16.26 -14.07
N LYS A 95 -10.63 -15.68 -15.12
CA LYS A 95 -11.30 -16.41 -16.19
C LYS A 95 -10.30 -17.00 -17.18
#